data_AF-A0A1Y2IY09-F1
#
_entry.id   AF-A0A1Y2IY09-F1
#
_cell.length_a   1.000
_cell.length_b   1.000
_cell.length_c   1.000
_cell.angle_alpha   90.00
_cell.angle_beta   90.00
_cell.angle_gamma   90.00
#
_symmetry.space_group_name_H-M   'P 1'
#
loop_
_entity.id
_entity.type
_entity.pdbx_description
1 polymer ?
#
loop_
_entity_poly.entity_id
_entity_poly.type
_entity_poly.pdbx_seq_one_letter_code
_entity_poly.pdbx_strand_id
1 'polypeptide(L)'
;MHITDSIIGDSAIGRGSRRMICLPIELVDSIVHWLLATGRSFSSISAFSLVSHRYRQIALRRYYGILHVQSVRHWFRMCHIKGMSDWVRSLGASTTVFRHKVDFLAHFTSLKTLELDFSDDGLSTQTSRATLLFRNMTAQLKTLKLTHLPCIDLALLSLISTRFPTLVTLELSCTERLDERCCWHCLEESSTCCVHSPIPEAYATTDILIVKVCKALRPLEKLETLLLGIFLSDADVLVRHLERCAAIIIPSPRTGYYSAPPFGPDKCAICHAEHGPAVRERERLASDMLRQLLPSVKAVEFSSWFAVEAPMRVLDASR
;
A
#
# COMPACT_ATOMS: atom_id res chain seq x y z
N MET A 1 69.54 -28.68 16.48
CA MET A 1 68.64 -28.98 17.62
C MET A 1 67.51 -29.82 17.06
N HIS A 2 67.56 -31.13 17.33
CA HIS A 2 66.67 -32.16 16.82
C HIS A 2 65.35 -32.21 17.60
N ILE A 3 64.22 -32.26 16.89
CA ILE A 3 62.90 -32.68 17.41
C ILE A 3 62.27 -33.51 16.28
N THR A 4 62.62 -34.79 16.15
CA THR A 4 61.82 -35.99 16.52
C THR A 4 60.39 -36.00 16.00
N ASP A 5 60.24 -36.78 14.93
CA ASP A 5 59.02 -37.44 14.47
C ASP A 5 58.34 -38.22 15.60
N SER A 6 57.02 -38.08 15.71
CA SER A 6 56.18 -38.95 16.54
C SER A 6 54.84 -39.22 15.84
N ILE A 7 54.81 -40.36 15.15
CA ILE A 7 53.79 -41.42 15.16
C ILE A 7 52.34 -40.92 15.36
N ILE A 8 51.62 -40.76 14.25
CA ILE A 8 50.15 -40.73 14.23
C ILE A 8 49.68 -42.14 13.88
N GLY A 9 49.02 -42.80 14.83
CA GLY A 9 48.40 -44.11 14.66
C GLY A 9 47.14 -44.04 13.79
N ASP A 10 47.14 -44.81 12.70
CA ASP A 10 45.98 -45.08 11.85
C ASP A 10 44.91 -45.85 12.63
N SER A 11 43.97 -45.12 13.22
CA SER A 11 42.73 -45.69 13.75
C SER A 11 41.72 -45.77 12.61
N ALA A 12 41.53 -46.98 12.08
CA ALA A 12 40.49 -47.31 11.10
C ALA A 12 39.09 -47.21 11.74
N ILE A 13 38.60 -45.98 11.94
CA ILE A 13 37.23 -45.71 12.35
C ILE A 13 36.35 -45.95 11.12
N GLY A 14 35.61 -47.06 11.14
CA GLY A 14 34.65 -47.42 10.10
C GLY A 14 33.73 -46.24 9.78
N ARG A 15 33.82 -45.72 8.56
CA ARG A 15 32.91 -44.69 8.02
C ARG A 15 31.53 -45.32 7.82
N GLY A 16 30.80 -45.50 8.92
CA GLY A 16 29.38 -45.81 8.89
C GLY A 16 28.69 -44.69 8.12
N SER A 17 28.23 -45.01 6.90
CA SER A 17 27.46 -44.10 6.05
C SER A 17 26.18 -43.72 6.79
N ARG A 18 26.21 -42.59 7.51
CA ARG A 18 25.02 -42.02 8.14
C ARG A 18 24.07 -41.63 7.01
N ARG A 19 23.00 -42.40 6.85
CA ARG A 19 21.88 -42.03 5.98
C ARG A 19 21.34 -40.68 6.47
N MET A 20 21.63 -39.61 5.74
CA MET A 20 21.01 -38.32 5.98
C MET A 20 19.52 -38.46 5.73
N ILE A 21 18.73 -38.32 6.79
CA ILE A 21 17.28 -38.19 6.67
C ILE A 21 17.01 -36.82 6.04
N CYS A 22 16.62 -36.82 4.77
CA CYS A 22 16.21 -35.60 4.08
C CYS A 22 14.73 -35.37 4.32
N LEU A 23 14.38 -34.23 4.95
CA LEU A 23 12.99 -33.79 5.02
C LEU A 23 12.44 -33.53 3.61
N PRO A 24 11.18 -33.90 3.32
CA PRO A 24 10.47 -33.46 2.13
C PRO A 24 10.51 -31.93 1.99
N ILE A 25 10.65 -31.44 0.76
CA ILE A 25 10.84 -30.01 0.49
C ILE A 25 9.60 -29.20 0.89
N GLU A 26 8.43 -29.80 0.80
CA GLU A 26 7.13 -29.25 1.18
C GLU A 26 7.08 -28.94 2.68
N LEU A 27 7.68 -29.80 3.51
CA LEU A 27 7.78 -29.57 4.96
C LEU A 27 8.75 -28.44 5.26
N VAL A 28 9.90 -28.38 4.59
CA VAL A 28 10.87 -27.29 4.76
C VAL A 28 10.25 -25.95 4.37
N ASP A 29 9.53 -25.91 3.25
CA ASP A 29 8.85 -24.73 2.75
C ASP A 29 7.73 -24.26 3.70
N SER A 30 7.00 -25.21 4.31
CA SER A 30 5.98 -24.94 5.34
C SER A 30 6.59 -24.38 6.64
N ILE A 31 7.71 -24.94 7.10
CA ILE A 31 8.42 -24.45 8.29
C ILE A 31 8.91 -23.02 8.06
N VAL A 32 9.54 -22.75 6.91
CA VAL A 32 10.01 -21.41 6.55
C VAL A 32 8.83 -20.43 6.48
N HIS A 33 7.71 -20.85 5.90
CA HIS A 33 6.51 -20.02 5.84
C HIS A 33 6.01 -19.64 7.24
N TRP A 34 5.91 -20.61 8.16
CA TRP A 34 5.50 -20.39 9.53
C TRP A 34 6.46 -19.46 10.29
N LEU A 35 7.77 -19.66 10.17
CA LEU A 35 8.77 -18.78 10.78
C LEU A 35 8.61 -17.33 10.32
N LEU A 36 8.36 -17.11 9.03
CA LEU A 36 8.15 -15.78 8.47
C LEU A 36 6.79 -15.18 8.83
N ALA A 37 5.78 -15.99 9.17
CA ALA A 37 4.48 -15.51 9.61
C ALA A 37 4.53 -14.86 11.00
N THR A 38 5.39 -15.37 11.90
CA THR A 38 5.59 -14.77 13.24
C THR A 38 6.35 -13.45 13.21
N GLY A 39 7.15 -13.23 12.17
CA GLY A 39 7.94 -12.02 12.00
C GLY A 39 8.86 -12.13 10.79
N ARG A 40 8.71 -11.20 9.84
CA ARG A 40 9.50 -11.16 8.61
C ARG A 40 10.88 -10.55 8.82
N SER A 41 11.69 -11.22 9.63
CA SER A 41 13.11 -10.93 9.73
C SER A 41 13.93 -11.98 9.00
N PHE A 42 15.01 -11.56 8.35
CA PHE A 42 15.98 -12.48 7.79
C PHE A 42 16.62 -13.36 8.87
N SER A 43 16.76 -12.82 10.10
CA SER A 43 17.30 -13.59 11.24
C SER A 43 16.51 -14.89 11.48
N SER A 44 15.18 -14.86 11.32
CA SER A 44 14.27 -16.01 11.50
C SER A 44 14.56 -17.17 10.53
N ILE A 45 15.15 -16.91 9.37
CA ILE A 45 15.44 -17.93 8.35
C ILE A 45 16.95 -18.07 8.05
N SER A 46 17.80 -17.30 8.74
CA SER A 46 19.23 -17.22 8.48
C SER A 46 19.90 -18.59 8.53
N ALA A 47 19.66 -19.36 9.60
CA ALA A 47 20.19 -20.72 9.76
C ALA A 47 19.79 -21.62 8.58
N PHE A 48 18.51 -21.64 8.19
CA PHE A 48 18.02 -22.41 7.04
C PHE A 48 18.75 -22.03 5.75
N SER A 49 19.00 -20.74 5.53
CA SER A 49 19.68 -20.25 4.33
C SER A 49 21.15 -20.70 4.21
N LEU A 50 21.75 -21.15 5.31
CA LEU A 50 23.14 -21.59 5.39
C LEU A 50 23.31 -23.10 5.32
N VAL A 51 22.26 -23.89 5.58
CA VAL A 51 22.33 -25.38 5.62
C VAL A 51 22.75 -25.98 4.27
N SER A 52 22.08 -25.59 3.19
CA SER A 52 22.35 -26.12 1.85
C SER A 52 21.85 -25.17 0.77
N HIS A 53 22.31 -25.36 -0.47
CA HIS A 53 21.82 -24.58 -1.62
C HIS A 53 20.30 -24.69 -1.79
N ARG A 54 19.72 -25.89 -1.64
CA ARG A 54 18.28 -26.12 -1.79
C ARG A 54 17.49 -25.39 -0.70
N TYR A 55 17.93 -25.48 0.56
CA TYR A 55 17.29 -24.79 1.68
C TYR A 55 17.39 -23.28 1.54
N ARG A 56 18.54 -22.77 1.06
CA ARG A 56 18.73 -21.37 0.71
C ARG A 56 17.72 -20.89 -0.32
N GLN A 57 17.53 -21.62 -1.41
CA GLN A 57 16.55 -21.23 -2.43
C GLN A 57 15.12 -21.17 -1.89
N ILE A 58 14.71 -22.15 -1.09
CA ILE A 58 13.37 -22.17 -0.45
C ILE A 58 13.22 -20.98 0.49
N ALA A 59 14.19 -20.79 1.39
CA ALA A 59 14.20 -19.73 2.39
C ALA A 59 14.15 -18.35 1.74
N LEU A 60 15.03 -18.08 0.77
CA LEU A 60 15.08 -16.80 0.07
C LEU A 60 13.85 -16.57 -0.82
N ARG A 61 13.33 -17.60 -1.51
CA ARG A 61 12.10 -17.48 -2.31
C ARG A 61 10.91 -17.08 -1.45
N ARG A 62 10.78 -17.65 -0.24
CA ARG A 62 9.71 -17.30 0.70
C ARG A 62 9.91 -15.92 1.33
N TYR A 63 11.15 -15.59 1.71
CA TYR A 63 11.50 -14.29 2.28
C TYR A 63 11.26 -13.14 1.31
N TYR A 64 11.82 -13.24 0.09
CA TYR A 64 11.66 -12.22 -0.95
C TYR A 64 10.32 -12.30 -1.69
N GLY A 65 9.45 -13.26 -1.35
CA GLY A 65 8.10 -13.33 -1.91
C GLY A 65 7.31 -12.03 -1.69
N ILE A 66 7.62 -11.29 -0.63
CA ILE A 66 7.15 -9.93 -0.41
C ILE A 66 8.36 -9.04 -0.12
N LEU A 67 8.59 -8.07 -1.01
CA LEU A 67 9.72 -7.17 -0.96
C LEU A 67 9.23 -5.77 -0.61
N HIS A 68 9.71 -5.23 0.51
CA HIS A 68 9.48 -3.83 0.88
C HIS A 68 10.79 -3.05 0.79
N VAL A 69 10.84 -2.06 -0.10
CA VAL A 69 12.07 -1.33 -0.43
C VAL A 69 12.07 0.04 0.25
N GLN A 70 12.87 0.14 1.31
CA GLN A 70 12.93 1.30 2.20
C GLN A 70 13.79 2.47 1.67
N SER A 71 14.68 2.22 0.71
CA SER A 71 15.58 3.25 0.19
C SER A 71 16.14 2.90 -1.18
N VAL A 72 16.64 3.91 -1.88
CA VAL A 72 17.37 3.76 -3.16
C VAL A 72 18.55 2.78 -3.03
N ARG A 73 19.31 2.84 -1.93
CA ARG A 73 20.44 1.92 -1.70
C ARG A 73 19.96 0.48 -1.51
N HIS A 74 18.84 0.30 -0.82
CA HIS A 74 18.23 -1.02 -0.68
C HIS A 74 17.80 -1.56 -2.04
N TRP A 75 17.10 -0.75 -2.85
CA TRP A 75 16.71 -1.13 -4.22
C TRP A 75 17.90 -1.59 -5.05
N PHE A 76 18.95 -0.78 -5.08
CA PHE A 76 20.14 -1.08 -5.87
C PHE A 76 20.75 -2.44 -5.49
N ARG A 77 20.85 -2.74 -4.18
CA ARG A 77 21.34 -4.03 -3.68
C ARG A 77 20.45 -5.19 -4.09
N MET A 78 19.13 -5.00 -4.03
CA MET A 78 18.15 -6.02 -4.42
C MET A 78 18.25 -6.36 -5.91
N CYS A 79 18.50 -5.38 -6.77
CA CYS A 79 18.75 -5.60 -8.20
C CYS A 79 19.95 -6.53 -8.49
N HIS A 80 20.88 -6.70 -7.54
CA HIS A 80 22.05 -7.58 -7.71
C HIS A 80 21.80 -9.03 -7.28
N ILE A 81 20.66 -9.33 -6.64
CA ILE A 81 20.33 -10.68 -6.20
C ILE A 81 19.76 -11.46 -7.38
N LYS A 82 20.54 -12.41 -7.91
CA LYS A 82 20.14 -13.27 -9.02
C LYS A 82 18.88 -14.08 -8.69
N GLY A 83 17.89 -14.05 -9.57
CA GLY A 83 16.63 -14.79 -9.45
C GLY A 83 15.60 -14.17 -8.50
N MET A 84 15.94 -13.10 -7.76
CA MET A 84 15.00 -12.46 -6.82
C MET A 84 13.72 -11.98 -7.50
N SER A 85 13.84 -11.38 -8.69
CA SER A 85 12.70 -10.86 -9.46
C SER A 85 11.68 -11.95 -9.82
N ASP A 86 12.13 -13.21 -9.95
CA ASP A 86 11.26 -14.36 -10.21
C ASP A 86 10.54 -14.87 -8.96
N TRP A 87 11.00 -14.48 -7.76
CA TRP A 87 10.43 -14.89 -6.47
C TRP A 87 9.44 -13.88 -5.91
N VAL A 88 9.65 -12.59 -6.19
CA VAL A 88 8.82 -11.51 -5.66
C VAL A 88 7.41 -11.61 -6.24
N ARG A 89 6.41 -11.61 -5.34
CA ARG A 89 4.98 -11.63 -5.66
C ARG A 89 4.28 -10.34 -5.20
N SER A 90 4.79 -9.70 -4.16
CA SER A 90 4.36 -8.40 -3.69
C SER A 90 5.54 -7.45 -3.57
N LEU A 91 5.40 -6.23 -4.08
CA LEU A 91 6.41 -5.17 -4.01
C LEU A 91 5.79 -3.92 -3.39
N GLY A 92 6.41 -3.39 -2.33
CA GLY A 92 6.04 -2.13 -1.68
C GLY A 92 7.21 -1.16 -1.63
N ALA A 93 7.02 0.11 -2.00
CA ALA A 93 8.07 1.14 -1.87
C ALA A 93 7.51 2.57 -2.01
N SER A 94 8.27 3.58 -1.57
CA SER A 94 8.09 4.96 -2.05
C SER A 94 8.48 5.04 -3.54
N THR A 95 7.76 5.85 -4.31
CA THR A 95 8.04 6.09 -5.73
C THR A 95 9.44 6.64 -6.00
N THR A 96 10.04 7.36 -5.03
CA THR A 96 11.38 7.95 -5.18
C THR A 96 12.50 6.93 -5.16
N VAL A 97 12.23 5.74 -4.62
CA VAL A 97 13.18 4.62 -4.59
C VAL A 97 13.58 4.18 -6.01
N PHE A 98 12.64 4.28 -6.96
CA PHE A 98 12.82 3.82 -8.35
C PHE A 98 13.44 4.88 -9.27
N ARG A 99 14.03 5.95 -8.74
CA ARG A 99 14.75 6.96 -9.55
C ARG A 99 15.90 6.36 -10.35
N HIS A 100 16.49 5.27 -9.88
CA HIS A 100 17.57 4.54 -10.55
C HIS A 100 17.13 3.12 -10.88
N LYS A 101 17.52 2.63 -12.06
CA LYS A 101 17.18 1.28 -12.55
C LYS A 101 15.66 0.98 -12.56
N VAL A 102 14.86 1.94 -13.02
CA VAL A 102 13.39 1.77 -13.12
C VAL A 102 13.01 0.64 -14.09
N ASP A 103 13.82 0.41 -15.11
CA ASP A 103 13.75 -0.68 -16.07
C ASP A 103 13.85 -2.07 -15.40
N PHE A 104 14.48 -2.16 -14.22
CA PHE A 104 14.55 -3.41 -13.47
C PHE A 104 13.16 -3.91 -13.03
N LEU A 105 12.17 -3.02 -12.90
CA LEU A 105 10.77 -3.40 -12.62
C LEU A 105 10.20 -4.38 -13.65
N ALA A 106 10.70 -4.37 -14.90
CA ALA A 106 10.20 -5.25 -15.95
C ALA A 106 10.57 -6.72 -15.71
N HIS A 107 11.57 -6.98 -14.85
CA HIS A 107 12.05 -8.31 -14.53
C HIS A 107 11.14 -9.05 -13.53
N PHE A 108 10.22 -8.35 -12.86
CA PHE A 108 9.30 -8.93 -11.89
C PHE A 108 8.12 -9.61 -12.60
N THR A 109 8.44 -10.68 -13.35
CA THR A 109 7.50 -11.45 -14.17
C THR A 109 6.35 -12.07 -13.38
N SER A 110 6.59 -12.32 -12.09
CA SER A 110 5.64 -12.97 -11.20
C SER A 110 4.94 -12.02 -10.23
N LEU A 111 5.15 -10.71 -10.36
CA LEU A 111 4.51 -9.72 -9.49
C LEU A 111 2.98 -9.78 -9.61
N LYS A 112 2.29 -9.76 -8.47
CA LYS A 112 0.82 -9.78 -8.37
C LYS A 112 0.28 -8.61 -7.56
N THR A 113 1.03 -8.16 -6.57
CA THR A 113 0.65 -7.04 -5.70
C THR A 113 1.72 -5.94 -5.80
N LEU A 114 1.27 -4.71 -5.99
CA LEU A 114 2.11 -3.53 -6.00
C LEU A 114 1.53 -2.48 -5.07
N GLU A 115 2.35 -1.98 -4.16
CA GLU A 115 2.05 -0.88 -3.26
C GLU A 115 3.08 0.23 -3.47
N LEU A 116 2.60 1.43 -3.81
CA LEU A 116 3.45 2.59 -4.06
C LEU A 116 3.00 3.76 -3.20
N ASP A 117 3.95 4.35 -2.49
CA ASP A 117 3.75 5.56 -1.71
C ASP A 117 4.20 6.80 -2.50
N PHE A 118 3.28 7.73 -2.73
CA PHE A 118 3.46 8.99 -3.46
C PHE A 118 3.66 10.20 -2.54
N SER A 119 3.97 10.00 -1.26
CA SER A 119 4.22 11.07 -0.28
C SER A 119 5.26 12.11 -0.75
N ASP A 120 6.28 11.66 -1.48
CA ASP A 120 7.36 12.49 -2.04
C ASP A 120 7.01 13.15 -3.40
N ASP A 121 5.85 12.83 -4.01
CA ASP A 121 5.40 13.42 -5.27
C ASP A 121 4.38 14.54 -5.03
N GLY A 122 4.38 15.53 -5.93
CA GLY A 122 3.41 16.61 -5.97
C GLY A 122 2.47 16.50 -7.17
N LEU A 123 1.48 17.41 -7.24
CA LEU A 123 0.49 17.46 -8.33
C LEU A 123 1.13 17.47 -9.73
N SER A 124 2.24 18.20 -9.91
CA SER A 124 2.94 18.31 -11.18
C SER A 124 3.79 17.09 -11.54
N THR A 125 4.19 16.26 -10.57
CA THR A 125 5.09 15.12 -10.80
C THR A 125 4.37 13.77 -10.82
N GLN A 126 3.21 13.65 -10.17
CA GLN A 126 2.46 12.39 -10.05
C GLN A 126 2.28 11.67 -11.39
N THR A 127 1.75 12.35 -12.40
CA THR A 127 1.42 11.72 -13.70
C THR A 127 2.66 11.23 -14.44
N SER A 128 3.74 12.03 -14.45
CA SER A 128 4.99 11.64 -15.10
C SER A 128 5.66 10.47 -14.36
N ARG A 129 5.63 10.48 -13.03
CA ARG A 129 6.12 9.38 -12.18
C ARG A 129 5.34 8.10 -12.42
N ALA A 130 4.01 8.13 -12.33
CA ALA A 130 3.15 6.98 -12.55
C ALA A 130 3.36 6.38 -13.96
N THR A 131 3.41 7.24 -14.98
CA THR A 131 3.66 6.81 -16.37
C THR A 131 5.00 6.08 -16.50
N LEU A 132 6.07 6.64 -15.93
CA LEU A 132 7.40 6.04 -15.97
C LEU A 132 7.42 4.67 -15.26
N LEU A 133 6.84 4.57 -14.06
CA LEU A 133 6.80 3.34 -13.29
C LEU A 133 5.99 2.26 -14.01
N PHE A 134 4.76 2.58 -14.41
CA PHE A 134 3.83 1.61 -14.97
C PHE A 134 4.26 1.11 -16.35
N ARG A 135 4.95 1.94 -17.15
CA ARG A 135 5.55 1.49 -18.42
C ARG A 135 6.56 0.36 -18.23
N ASN A 136 7.28 0.36 -17.11
CA ASN A 136 8.30 -0.65 -16.81
C ASN A 136 7.77 -1.84 -16.01
N MET A 137 6.46 -1.95 -15.77
CA MET A 137 5.89 -3.06 -14.99
C MET A 137 5.14 -4.05 -15.88
N THR A 138 4.96 -5.28 -15.42
CA THR A 138 4.22 -6.30 -16.17
C THR A 138 2.71 -6.07 -16.07
N ALA A 139 1.96 -6.42 -17.11
CA ALA A 139 0.51 -6.19 -17.17
C ALA A 139 -0.31 -7.14 -16.28
N GLN A 140 0.31 -8.17 -15.69
CA GLN A 140 -0.38 -9.27 -14.97
C GLN A 140 -0.69 -8.97 -13.50
N LEU A 141 -0.75 -7.69 -13.14
CA LEU A 141 -0.99 -7.25 -11.77
C LEU A 141 -2.43 -7.57 -11.34
N LYS A 142 -2.59 -7.95 -10.06
CA LYS A 142 -3.86 -8.31 -9.44
C LYS A 142 -4.32 -7.28 -8.42
N THR A 143 -3.38 -6.75 -7.65
CA THR A 143 -3.65 -5.73 -6.64
C THR A 143 -2.73 -4.55 -6.88
N LEU A 144 -3.31 -3.37 -7.01
CA LEU A 144 -2.59 -2.11 -7.07
C LEU A 144 -3.07 -1.21 -5.94
N LYS A 145 -2.13 -0.75 -5.11
CA LYS A 145 -2.38 0.20 -4.03
C LYS A 145 -1.47 1.42 -4.20
N LEU A 146 -2.06 2.60 -4.35
CA LEU A 146 -1.34 3.87 -4.41
C LEU A 146 -1.75 4.74 -3.21
N THR A 147 -0.80 5.02 -2.34
CA THR A 147 -0.99 5.77 -1.09
C THR A 147 -0.42 7.18 -1.19
N HIS A 148 -0.90 8.08 -0.34
CA HIS A 148 -0.51 9.50 -0.29
C HIS A 148 -0.48 10.22 -1.65
N LEU A 149 -1.42 9.91 -2.54
CA LEU A 149 -1.53 10.57 -3.84
C LEU A 149 -1.86 12.06 -3.67
N PRO A 150 -1.21 12.98 -4.40
CA PRO A 150 -1.67 14.37 -4.51
C PRO A 150 -3.13 14.49 -5.00
N CYS A 151 -3.52 13.71 -6.00
CA CYS A 151 -4.90 13.70 -6.50
C CYS A 151 -5.25 12.37 -7.20
N ILE A 152 -6.54 12.04 -7.24
CA ILE A 152 -7.05 10.92 -8.04
C ILE A 152 -7.81 11.50 -9.23
N ASP A 153 -7.12 11.62 -10.37
CA ASP A 153 -7.67 12.20 -11.61
C ASP A 153 -7.98 11.14 -12.69
N LEU A 154 -8.67 11.57 -13.75
CA LEU A 154 -9.05 10.67 -14.85
C LEU A 154 -7.85 10.18 -15.66
N ALA A 155 -6.75 10.94 -15.70
CA ALA A 155 -5.55 10.56 -16.43
C ALA A 155 -4.87 9.37 -15.75
N LEU A 156 -4.73 9.41 -14.42
CA LEU A 156 -4.23 8.32 -13.60
C LEU A 156 -5.12 7.08 -13.73
N LEU A 157 -6.45 7.24 -13.58
CA LEU A 157 -7.39 6.11 -13.70
C LEU A 157 -7.32 5.45 -15.07
N SER A 158 -7.26 6.24 -16.14
CA SER A 158 -7.15 5.73 -17.53
C SER A 158 -5.80 5.04 -17.79
N LEU A 159 -4.71 5.58 -17.22
CA LEU A 159 -3.38 4.98 -17.31
C LEU A 159 -3.36 3.61 -16.61
N ILE A 160 -3.92 3.52 -15.41
CA ILE A 160 -4.02 2.26 -14.64
C ILE A 160 -4.86 1.23 -15.40
N SER A 161 -6.06 1.63 -15.83
CA SER A 161 -7.01 0.71 -16.46
C SER A 161 -6.48 0.13 -17.77
N THR A 162 -5.80 0.97 -18.56
CA THR A 162 -5.17 0.54 -19.82
C THR A 162 -3.96 -0.36 -19.55
N ARG A 163 -3.17 -0.07 -18.51
CA ARG A 163 -1.92 -0.81 -18.26
C ARG A 163 -2.13 -2.16 -17.59
N PHE A 164 -3.12 -2.27 -16.70
CA PHE A 164 -3.30 -3.43 -15.84
C PHE A 164 -4.72 -4.01 -15.97
N PRO A 165 -5.12 -4.52 -17.15
CA PRO A 165 -6.49 -5.00 -17.40
C PRO A 165 -6.87 -6.22 -16.53
N THR A 166 -5.90 -6.87 -15.88
CA THR A 166 -6.15 -8.03 -15.02
C THR A 166 -6.34 -7.70 -13.54
N LEU A 167 -6.40 -6.42 -13.18
CA LEU A 167 -6.60 -5.97 -11.80
C LEU A 167 -7.91 -6.50 -11.24
N VAL A 168 -7.82 -6.94 -9.98
CA VAL A 168 -8.93 -7.44 -9.15
C VAL A 168 -9.19 -6.46 -8.02
N THR A 169 -8.13 -5.88 -7.46
CA THR A 169 -8.21 -4.89 -6.38
C THR A 169 -7.47 -3.62 -6.79
N LEU A 170 -8.16 -2.49 -6.72
CA LEU A 170 -7.59 -1.16 -6.93
C LEU A 170 -7.87 -0.30 -5.71
N GLU A 171 -6.81 0.14 -5.05
CA GLU A 171 -6.85 1.04 -3.90
C GLU A 171 -6.07 2.30 -4.23
N LEU A 172 -6.73 3.45 -4.20
CA LEU A 172 -6.11 4.75 -4.45
C LEU A 172 -6.48 5.66 -3.29
N SER A 173 -5.53 6.30 -2.63
CA SER A 173 -5.82 7.21 -1.52
C SER A 173 -5.03 8.51 -1.63
N CYS A 174 -5.73 9.64 -1.57
CA CYS A 174 -5.12 10.95 -1.36
C CYS A 174 -5.36 11.49 0.06
N THR A 175 -6.39 10.99 0.75
CA THR A 175 -6.77 11.44 2.10
C THR A 175 -5.70 11.15 3.15
N GLU A 176 -4.83 10.15 2.93
CA GLU A 176 -3.71 9.86 3.84
C GLU A 176 -2.68 11.00 3.91
N ARG A 177 -2.69 11.95 2.95
CA ARG A 177 -1.82 13.13 3.00
C ARG A 177 -2.23 14.14 4.07
N LEU A 178 -3.45 14.04 4.59
CA LEU A 178 -3.96 14.97 5.60
C LEU A 178 -3.30 14.68 6.94
N ASP A 179 -2.52 15.64 7.45
CA ASP A 179 -1.86 15.51 8.75
C ASP A 179 -2.79 15.88 9.89
N GLU A 180 -3.58 14.90 10.33
CA GLU A 180 -4.45 15.02 11.49
C GLU A 180 -3.72 14.83 12.83
N ARG A 181 -2.41 14.55 12.84
CA ARG A 181 -1.68 14.13 14.05
C ARG A 181 -0.86 15.25 14.66
N CYS A 182 -0.43 16.24 13.87
CA CYS A 182 0.44 17.30 14.34
C CYS A 182 -0.36 18.45 14.99
N CYS A 183 -0.98 19.30 14.16
CA CYS A 183 -1.76 20.44 14.61
C CYS A 183 -2.68 20.92 13.50
N TRP A 184 -3.52 21.89 13.85
CA TRP A 184 -4.42 22.55 12.93
C TRP A 184 -3.78 23.08 11.65
N HIS A 185 -2.67 23.81 11.80
CA HIS A 185 -2.02 24.47 10.67
C HIS A 185 -1.41 23.45 9.72
N CYS A 186 -0.90 22.33 10.24
CA CYS A 186 -0.43 21.22 9.42
C CYS A 186 -1.57 20.53 8.66
N LEU A 187 -2.75 20.39 9.26
CA LEU A 187 -3.92 19.87 8.56
C LEU A 187 -4.37 20.82 7.44
N GLU A 188 -4.48 22.12 7.74
CA GLU A 188 -4.80 23.15 6.75
C GLU A 188 -3.79 23.15 5.60
N GLU A 189 -2.49 23.25 5.91
CA GLU A 189 -1.41 23.23 4.91
C GLU A 189 -1.44 21.95 4.06
N SER A 190 -1.54 20.78 4.70
CA SER A 190 -1.59 19.50 3.98
C SER A 190 -2.84 19.37 3.11
N SER A 191 -3.99 19.93 3.52
CA SER A 191 -5.21 19.95 2.71
C SER A 191 -5.05 20.76 1.42
N THR A 192 -4.25 21.84 1.44
CA THR A 192 -3.97 22.63 0.22
C THR A 192 -3.06 21.90 -0.77
N CYS A 193 -2.36 20.85 -0.32
CA CYS A 193 -1.41 20.09 -1.12
C CYS A 193 -2.04 18.87 -1.83
N CYS A 194 -3.34 18.61 -1.63
CA CYS A 194 -4.02 17.48 -2.25
C CYS A 194 -5.46 17.81 -2.65
N VAL A 195 -5.99 17.08 -3.63
CA VAL A 195 -7.41 17.16 -4.01
C VAL A 195 -8.15 16.02 -3.31
N HIS A 196 -8.53 16.24 -2.05
CA HIS A 196 -9.21 15.24 -1.23
C HIS A 196 -10.73 15.21 -1.40
N SER A 197 -11.34 16.35 -1.75
CA SER A 197 -12.79 16.51 -1.95
C SER A 197 -13.04 17.14 -3.31
N PRO A 198 -13.22 16.36 -4.39
CA PRO A 198 -13.22 16.90 -5.75
C PRO A 198 -14.54 17.59 -6.14
N ILE A 199 -15.52 17.67 -5.25
CA ILE A 199 -16.85 18.28 -5.47
C ILE A 199 -16.95 19.54 -4.61
N PRO A 200 -17.42 20.69 -5.12
CA PRO A 200 -17.83 20.95 -6.51
C PRO A 200 -16.69 21.37 -7.45
N GLU A 201 -15.48 21.58 -6.92
CA GLU A 201 -14.40 22.29 -7.62
C GLU A 201 -13.93 21.61 -8.91
N ALA A 202 -13.68 20.30 -8.87
CA ALA A 202 -13.28 19.53 -10.05
C ALA A 202 -14.48 18.90 -10.78
N TYR A 203 -15.57 18.62 -10.06
CA TYR A 203 -16.80 18.06 -10.59
C TYR A 203 -18.01 18.70 -9.93
N ALA A 204 -18.94 19.20 -10.72
CA ALA A 204 -20.14 19.87 -10.21
C ALA A 204 -21.00 18.99 -9.30
N THR A 205 -21.08 17.68 -9.58
CA THR A 205 -21.87 16.72 -8.79
C THR A 205 -21.18 15.36 -8.67
N THR A 206 -21.61 14.58 -7.67
CA THR A 206 -21.18 13.19 -7.47
C THR A 206 -21.47 12.33 -8.70
N ASP A 207 -22.65 12.47 -9.31
CA ASP A 207 -23.04 11.68 -10.48
C ASP A 207 -22.06 11.88 -11.65
N ILE A 208 -21.66 13.14 -11.91
CA ILE A 208 -20.70 13.47 -12.97
C ILE A 208 -19.34 12.86 -12.67
N LEU A 209 -18.88 12.91 -11.41
CA LEU A 209 -17.65 12.25 -10.97
C LEU A 209 -17.73 10.74 -11.25
N ILE A 210 -18.79 10.08 -10.78
CA ILE A 210 -18.96 8.62 -10.92
C ILE A 210 -19.01 8.19 -12.38
N VAL A 211 -19.79 8.87 -13.23
CA VAL A 211 -19.85 8.55 -14.66
C VAL A 211 -18.47 8.63 -15.32
N LYS A 212 -17.68 9.66 -14.98
CA LYS A 212 -16.33 9.84 -15.52
C LYS A 212 -15.36 8.78 -14.99
N VAL A 213 -15.42 8.44 -13.70
CA VAL A 213 -14.62 7.36 -13.09
C VAL A 213 -14.96 6.02 -13.74
N CYS A 214 -16.24 5.67 -13.87
CA CYS A 214 -16.69 4.44 -14.54
C CYS A 214 -16.18 4.36 -15.98
N LYS A 215 -16.23 5.47 -16.73
CA LYS A 215 -15.71 5.52 -18.10
C LYS A 215 -14.22 5.22 -18.15
N ALA A 216 -13.43 5.80 -17.23
CA ALA A 216 -11.98 5.59 -17.16
C ALA A 216 -11.61 4.16 -16.72
N LEU A 217 -12.39 3.57 -15.80
CA LEU A 217 -12.15 2.23 -15.27
C LEU A 217 -12.77 1.09 -16.08
N ARG A 218 -13.60 1.39 -17.08
CA ARG A 218 -14.26 0.40 -17.95
C ARG A 218 -13.35 -0.73 -18.46
N PRO A 219 -12.07 -0.51 -18.83
CA PRO A 219 -11.19 -1.59 -19.27
C PRO A 219 -10.89 -2.68 -18.22
N LEU A 220 -11.16 -2.43 -16.94
CA LEU A 220 -10.87 -3.36 -15.84
C LEU A 220 -12.00 -4.36 -15.61
N GLU A 221 -12.20 -5.27 -16.55
CA GLU A 221 -13.30 -6.26 -16.53
C GLU A 221 -13.26 -7.24 -15.35
N LYS A 222 -12.11 -7.33 -14.65
CA LYS A 222 -11.90 -8.23 -13.51
C LYS A 222 -11.87 -7.50 -12.17
N LEU A 223 -12.12 -6.19 -12.16
CA LEU A 223 -12.07 -5.38 -10.94
C LEU A 223 -13.22 -5.77 -10.04
N GLU A 224 -12.91 -6.35 -8.87
CA GLU A 224 -13.88 -6.77 -7.86
C GLU A 224 -13.94 -5.84 -6.67
N THR A 225 -12.80 -5.22 -6.30
CA THR A 225 -12.68 -4.31 -5.15
C THR A 225 -12.10 -2.98 -5.61
N LEU A 226 -12.84 -1.90 -5.35
CA LEU A 226 -12.45 -0.54 -5.66
C LEU A 226 -12.50 0.32 -4.39
N LEU A 227 -11.35 0.80 -3.93
CA LEU A 227 -11.26 1.79 -2.86
C LEU A 227 -10.77 3.10 -3.45
N LEU A 228 -11.59 4.14 -3.32
CA LEU A 228 -11.29 5.51 -3.72
C LEU A 228 -11.22 6.39 -2.48
N GLY A 229 -10.01 6.55 -1.95
CA GLY A 229 -9.69 7.41 -0.82
C GLY A 229 -9.73 8.89 -1.19
N ILE A 230 -10.92 9.34 -1.57
CA ILE A 230 -11.40 10.72 -1.69
C ILE A 230 -12.61 10.86 -0.77
N PHE A 231 -12.87 12.06 -0.27
CA PHE A 231 -14.12 12.38 0.40
C PHE A 231 -15.17 12.79 -0.61
N LEU A 232 -16.39 12.27 -0.45
CA LEU A 232 -17.53 12.74 -1.22
C LEU A 232 -18.26 13.91 -0.55
N SER A 233 -17.73 14.50 0.52
CA SER A 233 -18.21 15.78 1.05
C SER A 233 -17.92 16.93 0.07
N ASP A 234 -18.63 18.03 0.22
CA ASP A 234 -18.27 19.27 -0.48
C ASP A 234 -16.89 19.75 0.02
N ALA A 235 -16.09 20.35 -0.87
CA ALA A 235 -14.72 20.77 -0.60
C ALA A 235 -14.63 21.79 0.55
N ASP A 236 -15.66 22.59 0.71
CA ASP A 236 -15.76 23.61 1.74
C ASP A 236 -16.13 23.05 3.12
N VAL A 237 -16.49 21.76 3.27
CA VAL A 237 -16.80 21.18 4.59
C VAL A 237 -15.59 21.28 5.51
N LEU A 238 -14.38 20.99 5.00
CA LEU A 238 -13.17 21.15 5.78
C LEU A 238 -12.93 22.64 6.08
N VAL A 239 -12.96 23.51 5.07
CA VAL A 239 -12.73 24.96 5.24
C VAL A 239 -13.70 25.58 6.26
N ARG A 240 -14.99 25.25 6.20
CA ARG A 240 -16.01 25.73 7.15
C ARG A 240 -15.80 25.17 8.54
N HIS A 241 -15.42 23.89 8.66
CA HIS A 241 -14.97 23.33 9.94
C HIS A 241 -13.78 24.14 10.45
N LEU A 242 -12.86 24.52 9.54
CA LEU A 242 -11.69 25.29 9.89
C LEU A 242 -12.06 26.67 10.48
N GLU A 243 -12.79 27.47 9.72
CA GLU A 243 -13.24 28.80 10.12
C GLU A 243 -14.03 28.78 11.45
N ARG A 244 -14.90 27.77 11.63
CA ARG A 244 -15.72 27.61 12.83
C ARG A 244 -14.88 27.33 14.07
N CYS A 245 -13.95 26.37 14.00
CA CYS A 245 -13.09 26.06 15.13
C CYS A 245 -12.13 27.21 15.45
N ALA A 246 -11.62 27.91 14.44
CA ALA A 246 -10.79 29.10 14.63
C ALA A 246 -11.53 30.17 15.45
N ALA A 247 -12.79 30.45 15.12
CA ALA A 247 -13.62 31.43 15.85
C ALA A 247 -13.89 31.05 17.32
N ILE A 248 -13.98 29.75 17.62
CA ILE A 248 -14.29 29.26 18.97
C ILE A 248 -13.03 29.15 19.85
N ILE A 249 -11.86 28.84 19.26
CA ILE A 249 -10.64 28.46 20.00
C ILE A 249 -9.67 29.64 20.21
N ILE A 250 -9.51 30.52 19.21
CA ILE A 250 -8.55 31.65 19.26
C ILE A 250 -8.82 32.64 20.43
N PRO A 251 -10.06 32.84 20.93
CA PRO A 251 -10.28 33.71 22.08
C PRO A 251 -9.89 33.13 23.45
N SER A 252 -9.48 31.86 23.58
CA SER A 252 -9.14 31.27 24.90
C SER A 252 -7.73 31.67 25.35
N PRO A 253 -7.55 32.64 26.26
CA PRO A 253 -6.24 33.21 26.57
C PRO A 253 -5.43 32.35 27.57
N ARG A 254 -5.86 31.11 27.85
CA ARG A 254 -5.47 30.41 29.08
C ARG A 254 -4.66 29.12 28.94
N THR A 255 -4.39 28.62 27.75
CA THR A 255 -3.59 27.40 27.62
C THR A 255 -2.55 27.58 26.52
N GLY A 256 -1.30 27.88 26.89
CA GLY A 256 -0.13 27.91 26.00
C GLY A 256 0.25 26.55 25.40
N TYR A 257 -0.74 25.68 25.19
CA TYR A 257 -0.68 24.38 24.56
C TYR A 257 -1.91 24.28 23.66
N TYR A 258 -1.70 24.18 22.35
CA TYR A 258 -2.73 23.92 21.34
C TYR A 258 -3.21 22.45 21.40
N SER A 259 -3.58 21.98 22.60
CA SER A 259 -4.11 20.64 22.86
C SER A 259 -5.61 20.74 23.13
N ALA A 260 -6.54 20.09 22.44
CA ALA A 260 -6.50 19.26 21.23
C ALA A 260 -7.95 19.23 20.70
N PRO A 261 -8.29 19.87 19.56
CA PRO A 261 -9.62 19.77 18.96
C PRO A 261 -9.73 18.54 18.04
N PRO A 262 -10.94 18.15 17.61
CA PRO A 262 -11.10 17.39 16.39
C PRO A 262 -10.37 18.12 15.26
N PHE A 263 -9.21 17.62 14.84
CA PHE A 263 -8.54 18.23 13.69
C PHE A 263 -9.41 18.04 12.45
N GLY A 264 -9.98 16.85 12.26
CA GLY A 264 -10.94 16.57 11.21
C GLY A 264 -12.41 16.92 11.55
N PRO A 265 -13.26 17.12 10.52
CA PRO A 265 -14.71 17.23 10.66
C PRO A 265 -15.39 16.03 11.33
N ASP A 266 -14.74 14.86 11.32
CA ASP A 266 -15.22 13.59 11.83
C ASP A 266 -15.54 13.59 13.33
N LYS A 267 -14.75 14.32 14.13
CA LYS A 267 -14.97 14.43 15.59
C LYS A 267 -15.69 15.73 15.99
N CYS A 268 -16.15 16.52 15.02
CA CYS A 268 -16.92 17.74 15.26
C CYS A 268 -18.43 17.45 15.25
N ALA A 269 -19.08 17.57 16.41
CA ALA A 269 -20.50 17.23 16.56
C ALA A 269 -21.42 18.06 15.64
N ILE A 270 -21.06 19.33 15.39
CA ILE A 270 -21.83 20.21 14.49
C ILE A 270 -21.68 19.74 13.04
N CYS A 271 -20.45 19.47 12.58
CA CYS A 271 -20.22 18.94 11.23
C CYS A 271 -20.89 17.58 11.03
N HIS A 272 -20.86 16.71 12.04
CA HIS A 272 -21.54 15.42 11.99
C HIS A 272 -23.06 15.57 11.86
N ALA A 273 -23.67 16.53 12.57
CA ALA A 273 -25.10 16.81 12.48
C ALA A 273 -25.50 17.46 11.15
N GLU A 274 -24.73 18.42 10.67
CA GLU A 274 -25.04 19.21 9.45
C GLU A 274 -24.75 18.44 8.16
N HIS A 275 -23.62 17.71 8.10
CA HIS A 275 -23.12 17.11 6.85
C HIS A 275 -23.18 15.59 6.85
N GLY A 276 -23.06 14.94 8.01
CA GLY A 276 -22.94 13.48 8.13
C GLY A 276 -24.02 12.69 7.38
N PRO A 277 -25.32 12.93 7.61
CA PRO A 277 -26.39 12.22 6.89
C PRO A 277 -26.33 12.37 5.37
N ALA A 278 -26.08 13.59 4.87
CA ALA A 278 -26.04 13.88 3.44
C ALA A 278 -24.82 13.23 2.76
N VAL A 279 -23.65 13.27 3.40
CA VAL A 279 -22.43 12.66 2.87
C VAL A 279 -22.55 11.14 2.81
N ARG A 280 -23.07 10.48 3.86
CA ARG A 280 -23.28 9.02 3.85
C ARG A 280 -24.27 8.58 2.78
N GLU A 281 -25.36 9.32 2.60
CA GLU A 281 -26.32 9.00 1.54
C GLU A 281 -25.67 9.15 0.14
N ARG A 282 -24.86 10.19 -0.05
CA ARG A 282 -24.09 10.41 -1.28
C ARG A 282 -23.09 9.27 -1.55
N GLU A 283 -22.38 8.80 -0.52
CA GLU A 283 -21.47 7.64 -0.60
C GLU A 283 -22.20 6.36 -0.96
N ARG A 284 -23.38 6.12 -0.36
CA ARG A 284 -24.24 4.98 -0.69
C ARG A 284 -24.69 5.02 -2.15
N LEU A 285 -25.24 6.15 -2.59
CA LEU A 285 -25.71 6.33 -3.97
C LEU A 285 -24.55 6.19 -4.97
N ALA A 286 -23.40 6.79 -4.70
CA ALA A 286 -22.21 6.67 -5.52
C ALA A 286 -21.73 5.22 -5.65
N SER A 287 -21.74 4.46 -4.54
CA SER A 287 -21.39 3.04 -4.53
C SER A 287 -22.37 2.19 -5.34
N ASP A 288 -23.68 2.47 -5.23
CA ASP A 288 -24.72 1.79 -6.01
C ASP A 288 -24.54 2.06 -7.51
N MET A 289 -24.31 3.31 -7.89
CA MET A 289 -24.04 3.69 -9.28
C MET A 289 -22.77 3.05 -9.84
N LEU A 290 -21.67 3.01 -9.07
CA LEU A 290 -20.43 2.34 -9.47
C LEU A 290 -20.67 0.86 -9.77
N ARG A 291 -21.37 0.15 -8.89
CA ARG A 291 -21.70 -1.28 -9.07
C ARG A 291 -22.62 -1.51 -10.27
N GLN A 292 -23.57 -0.61 -10.52
CA GLN A 292 -24.44 -0.69 -11.69
C GLN A 292 -23.67 -0.50 -13.00
N LEU A 293 -22.73 0.46 -13.04
CA LEU A 293 -21.99 0.83 -14.24
C LEU A 293 -20.73 -0.02 -14.48
N LEU A 294 -20.19 -0.67 -13.44
CA LEU A 294 -19.06 -1.59 -13.48
C LEU A 294 -19.46 -2.94 -12.87
N PRO A 295 -20.10 -3.84 -13.65
CA PRO A 295 -20.71 -5.07 -13.12
C PRO A 295 -19.76 -6.05 -12.44
N SER A 296 -18.45 -5.96 -12.72
CA SER A 296 -17.44 -6.79 -12.07
C SER A 296 -17.20 -6.38 -10.61
N VAL A 297 -17.46 -5.12 -10.26
CA VAL A 297 -17.15 -4.53 -8.97
C VAL A 297 -18.16 -4.99 -7.93
N LYS A 298 -17.66 -5.69 -6.91
CA LYS A 298 -18.47 -6.23 -5.80
C LYS A 298 -18.40 -5.34 -4.57
N ALA A 299 -17.23 -4.77 -4.29
CA ALA A 299 -16.96 -3.91 -3.15
C ALA A 299 -16.48 -2.53 -3.63
N VAL A 300 -17.13 -1.48 -3.11
CA VAL A 300 -16.77 -0.08 -3.34
C VAL A 300 -16.64 0.58 -1.97
N GLU A 301 -15.53 1.27 -1.75
CA GLU A 301 -15.28 2.02 -0.53
C GLU A 301 -14.75 3.43 -0.87
N PHE A 302 -15.16 4.40 -0.07
CA PHE A 302 -14.68 5.78 -0.11
C PHE A 302 -14.07 6.14 1.24
N SER A 303 -13.12 7.08 1.26
CA SER A 303 -12.77 7.74 2.52
C SER A 303 -13.96 8.59 2.97
N SER A 304 -14.26 8.56 4.27
CA SER A 304 -15.36 9.32 4.83
C SER A 304 -14.92 10.05 6.10
N TRP A 305 -15.25 11.35 6.16
CA TRP A 305 -15.22 12.09 7.41
C TRP A 305 -16.30 11.60 8.38
N PHE A 306 -17.37 10.98 7.90
CA PHE A 306 -18.55 10.70 8.72
C PHE A 306 -18.91 9.22 8.71
N ALA A 307 -17.87 8.38 8.64
CA ALA A 307 -18.00 6.93 8.70
C ALA A 307 -18.80 6.55 9.94
N VAL A 308 -19.80 5.68 9.75
CA VAL A 308 -20.42 5.02 10.89
C VAL A 308 -19.35 4.10 11.46
N GLU A 309 -19.03 4.24 12.75
CA GLU A 309 -18.21 3.24 13.43
C GLU A 309 -18.83 1.88 13.13
N ALA A 310 -18.17 1.11 12.27
CA ALA A 310 -18.60 -0.25 12.06
C ALA A 310 -18.59 -0.88 13.45
N PRO A 311 -19.73 -1.44 13.93
CA PRO A 311 -19.75 -2.09 15.23
C PRO A 311 -18.56 -3.04 15.23
N MET A 312 -17.61 -2.85 16.15
CA MET A 312 -16.33 -3.59 16.16
C MET A 312 -16.67 -5.04 15.86
N ARG A 313 -16.42 -5.48 14.63
CA ARG A 313 -16.51 -6.88 14.31
C ARG A 313 -15.38 -7.44 15.14
N VAL A 314 -15.70 -8.14 16.21
CA VAL A 314 -14.75 -8.97 16.96
C VAL A 314 -14.11 -9.81 15.88
N LEU A 315 -12.90 -9.41 15.46
CA LEU A 315 -12.18 -10.10 14.42
C LEU A 315 -11.85 -11.44 15.04
N ASP A 316 -12.57 -12.49 14.60
CA ASP A 316 -12.20 -13.86 14.88
C ASP A 316 -10.75 -14.03 14.42
N ALA A 317 -9.85 -14.10 15.40
CA ALA A 317 -8.41 -14.19 15.23
C ALA A 317 -7.97 -15.57 14.71
N SER A 318 -8.62 -16.05 13.65
CA SER A 318 -8.42 -17.38 13.09
C SER A 318 -8.55 -17.34 11.58
N ARG A 319 -7.55 -16.77 10.90
CA ARG A 319 -7.11 -17.16 9.55
C ARG A 319 -5.61 -16.97 9.38
#